data_AF-A0A351K9I4-F1
#
_entry.id   AF-A0A351K9I4-F1
#
_cell.length_a   1.000
_cell.length_b   1.000
_cell.length_c   1.000
_cell.angle_alpha   90.00
_cell.angle_beta   90.00
_cell.angle_gamma   90.00
#
_symmetry.space_group_name_H-M   'P 1'
#
loop_
_entity.id
_entity.type
_entity.pdbx_description
1 polymer ?
#
loop_
_entity_poly.entity_id
_entity_poly.type
_entity_poly.pdbx_seq_one_letter_code
_entity_poly.pdbx_strand_id
1 'polypeptide(L)'
;MPPVVTPEVIWWALLPLLVLSGGGFLLLTIASLVRRLPEALPQAWTVVTGLIVLTATVPMWDRVQSDGPRSFLGGMVAVDGSTVLVTAILAMAV
;
A
#
# COMPACT_ATOMS: atom_id res chain seq x y z
N MET A 1 35.78 -7.10 -3.33
CA MET A 1 34.92 -5.96 -3.74
C MET A 1 34.24 -5.43 -2.49
N PRO A 2 34.20 -4.12 -2.23
CA PRO A 2 33.45 -3.60 -1.09
C PRO A 2 31.94 -3.88 -1.27
N PRO A 3 31.20 -4.16 -0.19
CA PRO A 3 29.76 -4.39 -0.27
C PRO A 3 29.02 -3.13 -0.75
N VAL A 4 28.02 -3.32 -1.61
CA VAL A 4 27.17 -2.23 -2.10
C VAL A 4 26.27 -1.75 -0.97
N VAL A 5 26.36 -0.47 -0.62
CA VAL A 5 25.46 0.15 0.37
C VAL A 5 24.11 0.36 -0.30
N THR A 6 23.10 -0.42 0.11
CA THR A 6 21.71 -0.23 -0.33
C THR A 6 20.91 0.53 0.73
N PRO A 7 20.02 1.46 0.33
CA PRO A 7 19.16 2.14 1.28
C PRO A 7 18.24 1.15 2.00
N GLU A 8 17.89 1.46 3.25
CA GLU A 8 16.97 0.63 4.02
C GLU A 8 15.57 0.61 3.38
N VAL A 9 15.00 -0.59 3.28
CA VAL A 9 13.65 -0.81 2.74
C VAL A 9 12.76 -1.36 3.85
N ILE A 10 11.78 -0.56 4.25
CA ILE A 10 10.79 -0.97 5.24
C ILE A 10 9.57 -1.55 4.50
N TRP A 11 9.56 -2.86 4.31
CA TRP A 11 8.53 -3.55 3.52
C TRP A 11 7.11 -3.39 4.06
N TRP A 12 6.95 -3.36 5.38
CA TRP A 12 5.64 -3.16 5.99
C TRP A 12 5.09 -1.74 5.71
N ALA A 13 5.97 -0.74 5.59
CA ALA A 13 5.61 0.64 5.28
C ALA A 13 5.23 0.83 3.80
N LEU A 14 5.79 -0.01 2.92
CA LEU A 14 5.48 0.01 1.49
C LEU A 14 4.19 -0.73 1.13
N LEU A 15 3.66 -1.55 2.04
CA LEU A 15 2.53 -2.43 1.76
C LEU A 15 1.30 -1.69 1.19
N PRO A 16 0.86 -0.54 1.73
CA PRO A 16 -0.26 0.21 1.15
C PRO A 16 -0.04 0.59 -0.32
N LEU A 17 1.15 1.13 -0.61
CA LEU A 17 1.53 1.55 -1.96
C LEU A 17 1.54 0.35 -2.93
N LEU A 18 2.15 -0.75 -2.51
CA LEU A 18 2.29 -1.96 -3.33
C LEU A 18 0.93 -2.61 -3.61
N VAL A 19 0.05 -2.66 -2.60
CA VAL A 19 -1.29 -3.27 -2.76
C VAL A 19 -2.18 -2.41 -3.65
N LEU A 20 -2.24 -1.09 -3.45
CA LEU A 20 -3.04 -0.20 -4.31
C LEU A 20 -2.53 -0.22 -5.76
N SER A 21 -1.22 -0.07 -5.93
CA SER A 21 -0.61 -0.07 -7.27
C SER A 21 -0.77 -1.41 -7.95
N GLY A 22 -0.43 -2.51 -7.25
CA GLY A 22 -0.55 -3.86 -7.76
C GLY A 22 -2.00 -4.25 -8.06
N GLY A 23 -2.94 -3.89 -7.20
CA GLY A 23 -4.37 -4.11 -7.39
C GLY A 23 -4.91 -3.39 -8.62
N GLY A 24 -4.54 -2.12 -8.80
CA GLY A 24 -4.91 -1.34 -9.99
C GLY A 24 -4.30 -1.90 -11.28
N PHE A 25 -3.00 -2.22 -11.27
CA PHE A 25 -2.35 -2.83 -12.43
C PHE A 25 -2.90 -4.21 -12.77
N LEU A 26 -3.25 -5.02 -11.77
CA LEU A 26 -3.84 -6.34 -12.00
C LEU A 26 -5.23 -6.20 -12.65
N LEU A 27 -6.07 -5.29 -12.13
CA LEU A 27 -7.36 -4.99 -12.75
C LEU A 27 -7.18 -4.54 -14.20
N LEU A 28 -6.26 -3.62 -14.46
CA LEU A 28 -5.97 -3.12 -15.80
C LEU A 28 -5.51 -4.24 -16.73
N THR A 29 -4.67 -5.15 -16.24
CA THR A 29 -4.19 -6.31 -16.99
C THR A 29 -5.34 -7.24 -17.36
N ILE A 30 -6.22 -7.53 -16.40
CA ILE A 30 -7.41 -8.36 -16.63
C ILE A 30 -8.35 -7.68 -17.63
N ALA A 31 -8.62 -6.39 -17.48
CA ALA A 31 -9.46 -5.62 -18.39
C ALA A 31 -8.87 -5.53 -19.81
N SER A 32 -7.55 -5.52 -19.94
CA SER A 32 -6.88 -5.56 -21.24
C SER A 32 -6.99 -6.92 -21.92
N LEU A 33 -7.10 -8.01 -21.15
CA LEU A 33 -7.10 -9.37 -21.69
C LEU A 33 -8.53 -9.89 -21.94
N VAL A 34 -9.48 -9.49 -21.09
CA VAL A 34 -10.86 -9.98 -21.11
C VAL A 34 -11.76 -8.97 -21.83
N ARG A 35 -12.32 -9.39 -22.98
CA ARG A 35 -13.12 -8.52 -23.85
C ARG A 35 -14.45 -8.04 -23.24
N ARG A 36 -15.01 -8.77 -22.27
CA ARG A 36 -16.26 -8.43 -21.56
C ARG A 36 -16.15 -8.84 -20.10
N LEU A 37 -15.91 -7.86 -19.23
CA LEU A 37 -15.93 -8.08 -17.79
C LEU A 37 -17.35 -7.87 -17.24
N PRO A 38 -17.75 -8.62 -16.19
CA PRO A 38 -18.95 -8.32 -15.44
C PRO A 38 -18.87 -6.90 -14.87
N GLU A 39 -19.98 -6.15 -14.92
CA GLU A 39 -20.01 -4.74 -14.49
C GLU A 39 -19.61 -4.55 -13.03
N ALA A 40 -19.91 -5.52 -12.17
CA ALA A 40 -19.59 -5.48 -10.74
C ALA A 40 -18.13 -5.84 -10.40
N LEU A 41 -17.38 -6.47 -11.31
CA LEU A 41 -16.04 -6.98 -11.01
C LEU A 41 -15.05 -5.85 -10.65
N PRO A 42 -14.96 -4.74 -11.41
CA PRO A 42 -14.05 -3.65 -11.07
C PRO A 42 -14.38 -2.98 -9.74
N GLN A 43 -15.66 -2.81 -9.44
CA GLN A 43 -16.12 -2.22 -8.19
C GLN A 43 -15.74 -3.11 -7.00
N ALA A 44 -16.10 -4.41 -7.06
CA ALA A 44 -15.78 -5.36 -6.00
C ALA A 44 -14.27 -5.49 -5.79
N TRP A 45 -13.49 -5.51 -6.87
CA TRP A 45 -12.03 -5.60 -6.79
C TRP A 45 -11.40 -4.38 -6.11
N THR A 46 -11.89 -3.19 -6.44
CA THR A 46 -11.39 -1.94 -5.86
C THR A 46 -11.68 -1.87 -4.37
N VAL A 47 -12.90 -2.23 -3.95
CA VAL A 47 -13.30 -2.31 -2.53
C VAL A 47 -12.43 -3.32 -1.77
N VAL A 48 -12.21 -4.51 -2.34
CA VAL A 48 -11.34 -5.52 -1.70
C VAL A 48 -9.92 -5.01 -1.54
N THR A 49 -9.38 -4.34 -2.56
CA THR A 49 -8.04 -3.75 -2.51
C THR A 49 -7.94 -2.69 -1.42
N GLY A 50 -8.94 -1.80 -1.31
CA GLY A 50 -9.04 -0.81 -0.24
C GLY A 50 -9.11 -1.46 1.14
N LEU A 51 -9.92 -2.51 1.31
CA LEU A 51 -10.06 -3.24 2.57
C LEU A 51 -8.74 -3.90 3.01
N ILE A 52 -7.96 -4.46 2.09
CA ILE A 52 -6.64 -5.03 2.38
C ILE A 52 -5.70 -3.95 2.93
N VAL A 53 -5.71 -2.75 2.32
CA VAL A 53 -4.87 -1.64 2.78
C VAL A 53 -5.34 -1.15 4.14
N LEU A 54 -6.64 -0.99 4.34
CA LEU A 54 -7.24 -0.55 5.60
C LEU A 54 -6.93 -1.52 6.75
N THR A 55 -6.98 -2.82 6.51
CA THR A 55 -6.60 -3.82 7.53
C THR A 55 -5.11 -3.76 7.83
N ALA A 56 -4.25 -3.47 6.84
CA ALA A 56 -2.83 -3.29 7.06
C ALA A 56 -2.48 -2.02 7.86
N THR A 57 -3.32 -0.98 7.88
CA THR A 57 -3.04 0.23 8.68
C THR A 57 -3.08 -0.04 10.18
N VAL A 58 -3.79 -1.08 10.64
CA VAL A 58 -3.88 -1.45 12.07
C VAL A 58 -2.52 -1.84 12.66
N PRO A 59 -1.80 -2.85 12.11
CA PRO A 59 -0.45 -3.17 12.60
C PRO A 59 0.57 -2.08 12.27
N MET A 60 0.37 -1.27 11.22
CA MET A 60 1.23 -0.11 10.96
C MET A 60 1.14 0.92 12.07
N TRP A 61 -0.07 1.21 12.54
CA TRP A 61 -0.31 2.13 13.64
C TRP A 61 0.42 1.68 14.91
N ASP A 62 0.29 0.40 15.27
CA ASP A 62 0.96 -0.20 16.42
C ASP A 62 2.49 -0.05 16.35
N ARG A 63 3.09 -0.30 15.17
CA ARG A 63 4.53 -0.13 14.96
C ARG A 63 5.01 1.30 15.05
N VAL A 64 4.23 2.25 14.54
CA VAL A 64 4.59 3.67 14.63
C VAL A 64 4.50 4.16 16.07
N GLN A 65 3.52 3.70 16.83
CA GLN A 65 3.36 4.07 18.24
C GLN A 65 4.44 3.43 19.13
N SER A 66 4.83 2.19 18.84
CA SER A 66 5.81 1.45 19.64
C SER A 66 7.26 1.85 19.31
N ASP A 67 7.60 1.95 18.02
CA ASP A 67 8.98 2.16 17.57
C ASP A 67 9.28 3.63 17.22
N GLY A 68 8.24 4.48 17.19
CA GLY A 68 8.33 5.87 16.75
C GLY A 68 8.31 6.05 15.21
N PRO A 69 8.33 7.32 14.74
CA PRO A 69 8.41 7.64 13.33
C PRO A 69 9.70 7.11 12.68
N ARG A 70 9.61 6.59 11.46
CA ARG A 70 10.76 6.06 10.71
C ARG A 70 10.82 6.63 9.30
N SER A 71 12.03 6.82 8.80
CA SER A 71 12.27 7.14 7.40
C SER A 71 13.04 6.01 6.72
N PHE A 72 12.78 5.81 5.43
CA PHE A 72 13.37 4.72 4.64
C PHE A 72 13.58 5.17 3.19
N LEU A 73 14.14 4.29 2.35
CA LEU A 73 14.62 4.64 1.00
C LEU A 73 15.59 5.83 1.02
N GLY A 74 16.60 5.78 1.91
CA GLY A 74 17.57 6.86 2.04
C GLY A 74 17.00 8.17 2.59
N GLY A 75 15.89 8.11 3.32
CA GLY A 75 15.23 9.26 3.92
C GLY A 75 14.20 9.95 3.01
N MET A 76 13.92 9.39 1.83
CA MET A 76 12.95 9.96 0.89
C MET A 76 11.49 9.78 1.35
N VAL A 77 11.21 8.73 2.11
CA VAL A 77 9.85 8.43 2.58
C VAL A 77 9.87 8.29 4.09
N ALA A 78 8.98 9.04 4.75
CA ALA A 78 8.75 8.93 6.19
C ALA A 78 7.39 8.26 6.45
N VAL A 79 7.31 7.47 7.52
CA VAL A 79 6.06 6.94 8.06
C VAL A 79 5.93 7.39 9.50
N ASP A 80 4.81 8.05 9.77
CA ASP A 80 4.37 8.51 11.08
C ASP A 80 2.86 8.28 11.25
N GLY A 81 2.31 8.68 12.40
CA GLY A 81 0.89 8.47 12.69
C GLY A 81 -0.02 9.21 11.69
N SER A 82 0.38 10.40 11.24
CA SER A 82 -0.38 11.17 10.26
C SER A 82 -0.44 10.45 8.89
N THR A 83 0.67 9.85 8.48
CA THR A 83 0.80 9.07 7.25
C THR A 83 -0.11 7.83 7.30
N VAL A 84 -0.11 7.10 8.41
CA VAL A 84 -0.98 5.94 8.60
C VAL A 84 -2.46 6.35 8.58
N LEU A 85 -2.81 7.47 9.23
CA LEU A 85 -4.17 8.00 9.24
C LEU A 85 -4.65 8.40 7.83
N VAL A 86 -3.85 9.17 7.09
CA VAL A 86 -4.16 9.58 5.72
C VAL A 86 -4.31 8.35 4.82
N THR A 87 -3.43 7.36 4.97
CA THR A 87 -3.51 6.10 4.22
C THR A 87 -4.81 5.36 4.51
N ALA A 88 -5.25 5.30 5.78
CA ALA A 88 -6.52 4.68 6.15
C ALA A 88 -7.72 5.42 5.53
N ILE A 89 -7.70 6.75 5.52
CA ILE A 89 -8.74 7.57 4.90
C ILE A 89 -8.81 7.31 3.39
N LEU A 90 -7.65 7.28 2.72
CA LEU A 90 -7.57 6.96 1.29
C LEU A 90 -8.12 5.56 1.01
N ALA A 91 -7.81 4.57 1.85
CA ALA A 91 -8.29 3.21 1.70
C ALA A 91 -9.82 3.08 1.91
N MET A 92 -10.42 3.91 2.76
CA MET A 92 -11.87 3.98 2.95
C MET A 92 -12.61 4.73 1.84
N ALA A 93 -11.92 5.62 1.11
CA ALA A 93 -12.53 6.46 0.08
C ALA A 93 -12.79 5.71 -1.24
N VAL A 94 -12.18 4.53 -1.42
CA VAL A 94 -12.24 3.73 -2.65
C VAL A 94 -13.44 2.80 -2.71
#